data_AF-A0A6F9JJD1-F1
#
_entry.id   AF-A0A6F9JJD1-F1
#
_cell.length_a   1.000
_cell.length_b   1.000
_cell.length_c   1.000
_cell.angle_alpha   90.00
_cell.angle_beta   90.00
_cell.angle_gamma   90.00
#
_symmetry.space_group_name_H-M   'P 1'
#
loop_
_entity.id
_entity.type
_entity.pdbx_description
1 polymer ?
#
loop_
_entity_poly.entity_id
_entity_poly.type
_entity_poly.pdbx_seq_one_letter_code
_entity_poly.pdbx_strand_id
1 'polypeptide(L)'
;MLNTLLVVGFGGFIGAILRMFSINLVNKFFPYSISLGTLFVNVLGSFIIGLLFSYAQNKGLSPLLKSFISTGFLGAFTTFSTFSYQNLLLLQSGNYLHFALNIILNVFL
;
A
#
# COMPACT_ATOMS: atom_id res chain seq x y z
N MET A 1 -9.36 16.90 -17.44
CA MET A 1 -7.99 16.87 -16.88
C MET A 1 -7.94 17.44 -15.46
N LEU A 2 -8.40 18.68 -15.23
CA LEU A 2 -8.48 19.27 -13.88
C LEU A 2 -9.26 18.39 -12.88
N ASN A 3 -10.45 17.90 -13.25
CA ASN A 3 -11.25 17.04 -12.37
C ASN A 3 -10.50 15.77 -11.97
N THR A 4 -9.76 15.16 -12.90
CA THR A 4 -8.94 13.97 -12.62
C THR A 4 -7.82 14.29 -11.62
N LEU A 5 -7.14 15.44 -11.78
CA LEU A 5 -6.08 15.86 -10.86
C LEU A 5 -6.62 16.09 -9.45
N LEU A 6 -7.76 16.78 -9.32
CA LEU A 6 -8.41 17.03 -8.03
C LEU A 6 -8.79 15.72 -7.33
N VAL A 7 -9.38 14.79 -8.08
CA VAL A 7 -9.82 13.50 -7.57
C VAL A 7 -8.62 12.62 -7.19
N VAL A 8 -7.56 12.57 -8.00
CA VAL A 8 -6.31 11.85 -7.66
C VAL A 8 -5.66 12.47 -6.42
N GLY A 9 -5.58 13.80 -6.33
CA GLY A 9 -5.02 14.49 -5.17
C GLY A 9 -5.81 14.22 -3.89
N PHE A 10 -7.14 14.27 -3.95
CA PHE A 10 -7.99 13.97 -2.81
C PHE A 10 -7.89 12.50 -2.38
N GLY A 11 -7.86 11.57 -3.34
CA GLY A 11 -7.61 10.16 -3.05
C GLY A 11 -6.24 9.95 -2.40
N GLY A 12 -5.20 10.60 -2.93
CA GLY A 12 -3.84 10.54 -2.42
C GLY A 12 -3.72 11.07 -0.99
N PHE A 13 -4.38 12.18 -0.67
CA PHE A 13 -4.47 12.72 0.68
C PHE A 13 -5.03 11.69 1.67
N ILE A 14 -6.18 11.08 1.33
CA ILE A 14 -6.80 10.05 2.17
C ILE A 14 -5.89 8.82 2.30
N GLY A 15 -5.35 8.34 1.18
CA GLY A 15 -4.47 7.16 1.15
C GLY A 15 -3.23 7.33 2.03
N ALA A 16 -2.57 8.49 1.96
CA ALA A 16 -1.40 8.80 2.77
C ALA A 16 -1.71 8.82 4.27
N ILE A 17 -2.83 9.44 4.67
CA ILE A 17 -3.27 9.49 6.08
C ILE A 17 -3.59 8.09 6.59
N LEU A 18 -4.36 7.31 5.83
CA LEU A 18 -4.72 5.95 6.24
C LEU A 18 -3.51 5.02 6.29
N ARG A 19 -2.53 5.18 5.37
CA ARG A 19 -1.27 4.43 5.43
C ARG A 19 -0.53 4.72 6.74
N MET A 20 -0.34 6.00 7.06
CA MET A 20 0.33 6.40 8.29
C MET A 20 -0.39 5.84 9.53
N PHE A 21 -1.72 5.99 9.58
CA PHE A 21 -2.52 5.48 10.69
C PHE A 21 -2.45 3.96 10.81
N SER A 22 -2.59 3.24 9.69
CA SER A 22 -2.59 1.77 9.66
C SER A 22 -1.24 1.20 10.07
N ILE A 23 -0.13 1.75 9.55
CA ILE A 23 1.23 1.32 9.92
C ILE A 23 1.43 1.53 11.43
N ASN A 24 1.08 2.71 11.95
CA ASN A 24 1.23 3.01 13.38
C ASN A 24 0.38 2.10 14.25
N LEU A 25 -0.85 1.81 13.83
CA LEU A 25 -1.75 0.92 14.57
C LEU A 25 -1.20 -0.50 14.61
N VAL A 26 -0.76 -1.06 13.47
CA VAL A 26 -0.17 -2.40 13.40
C VAL A 26 1.10 -2.47 14.25
N ASN A 27 1.99 -1.48 14.15
CA ASN A 27 3.21 -1.43 14.94
C ASN A 27 2.94 -1.32 16.45
N LYS A 28 1.83 -0.70 16.86
CA LYS A 28 1.42 -0.64 18.27
C LYS A 28 1.04 -2.03 18.80
N PHE A 29 0.35 -2.84 18.00
CA PHE A 29 -0.03 -4.20 18.41
C PHE A 29 1.10 -5.23 18.23
N PHE A 30 2.02 -4.99 17.30
CA PHE A 30 3.14 -5.87 16.98
C PHE A 30 4.49 -5.12 16.99
N PRO A 31 4.98 -4.68 18.17
CA PRO A 31 6.15 -3.82 18.28
C PRO A 31 7.47 -4.46 17.85
N TYR A 32 7.56 -5.80 17.86
CA TYR A 32 8.77 -6.54 17.49
C TYR A 32 8.83 -6.93 16.02
N SER A 33 7.79 -6.61 15.22
CA SER A 33 7.72 -6.99 13.82
C SER A 33 8.07 -5.81 12.91
N ILE A 34 9.28 -5.82 12.36
CA ILE A 34 9.88 -4.66 11.67
C ILE A 34 9.09 -4.19 10.44
N SER A 35 8.22 -5.03 9.85
CA SER A 35 7.56 -4.73 8.57
C SER A 35 6.08 -5.09 8.47
N LEU A 36 5.40 -5.52 9.54
CA LEU A 36 3.99 -5.94 9.43
C LEU A 36 3.05 -4.81 9.04
N GLY A 37 3.30 -3.57 9.50
CA GLY A 37 2.47 -2.43 9.10
C GLY A 37 2.55 -2.15 7.59
N THR A 38 3.75 -2.24 7.02
CA THR A 38 3.97 -2.04 5.58
C THR A 38 3.40 -3.19 4.76
N LEU A 39 3.59 -4.43 5.21
CA LEU A 39 2.97 -5.60 4.60
C LEU A 39 1.44 -5.48 4.59
N PHE A 40 0.84 -5.08 5.71
CA PHE A 40 -0.61 -4.92 5.83
C PHE A 40 -1.18 -3.95 4.79
N VAL A 41 -0.61 -2.76 4.65
CA VAL A 41 -1.12 -1.76 3.70
C VAL A 41 -0.90 -2.20 2.25
N ASN A 42 0.21 -2.87 1.95
CA ASN A 42 0.51 -3.36 0.60
C ASN A 42 -0.44 -4.49 0.20
N VAL A 43 -0.60 -5.52 1.03
CA VAL A 43 -1.51 -6.65 0.76
C VAL A 43 -2.95 -6.18 0.67
N LEU A 44 -3.41 -5.35 1.61
CA LEU A 44 -4.77 -4.81 1.58
C LEU A 44 -5.00 -3.95 0.34
N GLY A 45 -4.03 -3.12 -0.04
CA GLY A 45 -4.11 -2.30 -1.24
C GLY A 45 -4.16 -3.11 -2.53
N SER A 46 -3.31 -4.14 -2.65
CA SER A 46 -3.29 -5.09 -3.77
C SER A 46 -4.60 -5.88 -3.86
N PHE A 47 -5.18 -6.28 -2.73
CA PHE A 47 -6.48 -6.93 -2.70
C PHE A 47 -7.58 -6.00 -3.22
N ILE A 48 -7.63 -4.75 -2.74
CA ILE A 48 -8.62 -3.76 -3.17
C ILE A 48 -8.49 -3.44 -4.67
N ILE A 49 -7.25 -3.31 -5.21
CA ILE A 49 -7.07 -3.04 -6.64
C ILE A 49 -7.54 -4.24 -7.49
N GLY A 50 -7.32 -5.47 -7.03
CA GLY A 50 -7.82 -6.67 -7.68
C GLY A 50 -9.36 -6.72 -7.74
N LEU A 51 -10.04 -6.42 -6.62
CA LEU A 51 -11.49 -6.31 -6.58
C LEU A 51 -12.01 -5.22 -7.54
N LEU A 52 -11.34 -4.06 -7.55
CA LEU A 52 -11.71 -2.96 -8.44
C LEU A 52 -11.57 -3.36 -9.92
N PHE A 53 -10.51 -4.09 -10.26
CA PHE A 53 -10.30 -4.57 -11.62
C PHE A 53 -11.38 -5.56 -12.06
N SER A 54 -11.73 -6.51 -11.18
CA SER A 54 -12.83 -7.47 -11.44
C SER A 54 -14.18 -6.76 -11.60
N TYR A 55 -14.50 -5.81 -10.72
CA TYR A 55 -15.72 -5.01 -10.83
C TYR A 55 -15.77 -4.17 -12.11
N ALA A 56 -14.64 -3.56 -12.49
CA ALA A 56 -14.53 -2.74 -13.68
C ALA A 56 -14.79 -3.54 -14.97
N GLN A 57 -14.35 -4.80 -15.04
CA GLN A 57 -14.61 -5.67 -16.19
C GLN A 57 -16.11 -6.00 -16.34
N ASN A 58 -16.82 -6.21 -15.23
CA ASN A 58 -18.21 -6.68 -15.27
C ASN A 58 -19.25 -5.57 -15.43
N LYS A 59 -19.02 -4.38 -14.87
CA LYS A 59 -20.05 -3.31 -14.79
C LYS A 59 -19.65 -1.97 -15.37
N GLY A 60 -18.39 -1.80 -15.79
CA GLY A 60 -17.85 -0.51 -16.21
C GLY A 60 -17.67 0.43 -15.01
N LEU A 61 -16.45 0.95 -14.83
CA LEU A 61 -16.12 1.90 -13.77
C LEU A 61 -15.94 3.29 -14.38
N SER A 62 -16.53 4.30 -13.74
CA SER A 62 -16.30 5.70 -14.12
C SER A 62 -14.79 5.99 -14.16
N PRO A 63 -14.25 6.63 -15.23
CA PRO A 63 -12.83 6.95 -15.33
C PRO A 63 -12.32 7.80 -14.16
N LEU A 64 -13.18 8.69 -13.63
CA LEU A 64 -12.88 9.52 -12.46
C LEU A 64 -12.76 8.67 -11.20
N LEU A 65 -13.70 7.76 -10.97
CA LEU A 65 -13.67 6.85 -9.82
C LEU A 65 -12.50 5.87 -9.90
N LYS A 66 -12.18 5.38 -11.11
CA LYS A 66 -10.98 4.57 -11.33
C LYS A 66 -9.72 5.35 -10.93
N SER A 67 -9.58 6.59 -11.41
CA SER A 67 -8.42 7.44 -11.09
C SER A 67 -8.34 7.78 -9.60
N PHE A 68 -9.48 8.04 -8.96
CA PHE A 68 -9.58 8.26 -7.51
C PHE A 68 -8.98 7.10 -6.74
N ILE A 69 -9.45 5.87 -7.04
CA ILE A 69 -9.12 4.69 -6.25
C ILE A 69 -7.73 4.19 -6.61
N SER A 70 -7.42 3.99 -7.90
CA SER A 70 -6.15 3.36 -8.30
C SER A 70 -4.96 4.30 -8.09
N THR A 71 -5.00 5.48 -8.70
CA THR A 71 -3.83 6.37 -8.75
C THR A 71 -3.76 7.27 -7.52
N GLY A 72 -4.90 7.77 -7.05
CA GLY A 72 -4.96 8.56 -5.83
C GLY A 72 -4.81 7.71 -4.58
N PHE A 73 -5.90 7.06 -4.18
CA PHE A 73 -6.01 6.38 -2.90
C PHE A 73 -5.00 5.23 -2.74
N LEU A 74 -5.07 4.20 -3.59
CA LEU A 74 -4.22 3.01 -3.48
C LEU A 74 -2.75 3.34 -3.78
N GLY A 75 -2.49 4.27 -4.70
CA GLY A 75 -1.15 4.77 -4.99
C GLY A 75 -0.47 5.41 -3.78
N ALA A 76 -1.21 6.11 -2.92
CA ALA A 76 -0.67 6.70 -1.69
C ALA A 76 -0.78 5.79 -0.45
N PHE A 77 -1.74 4.86 -0.46
CA PHE A 77 -1.99 3.91 0.62
C PHE A 77 -0.95 2.78 0.66
N THR A 78 -0.53 2.30 -0.50
CA THR A 78 0.56 1.31 -0.63
C THR A 78 1.91 2.02 -0.69
N THR A 79 3.01 1.32 -0.44
CA THR A 79 4.35 1.93 -0.48
C THR A 79 5.47 0.94 -0.81
N PHE A 80 6.18 1.22 -1.91
CA PHE A 80 7.41 0.51 -2.27
C PHE A 80 8.66 1.14 -1.64
N SER A 81 8.66 2.45 -1.41
CA SER A 81 9.80 3.17 -0.83
C SER A 81 10.03 2.80 0.63
N THR A 82 8.97 2.73 1.45
CA THR A 82 9.09 2.28 2.85
C THR A 82 9.51 0.81 2.92
N PHE A 83 8.95 -0.05 2.05
CA PHE A 83 9.35 -1.44 1.91
C PHE A 83 10.85 -1.59 1.59
N SER A 84 11.34 -0.83 0.61
CA SER A 84 12.76 -0.85 0.21
C SER A 84 13.68 -0.37 1.34
N TYR A 85 13.29 0.70 2.04
CA TYR A 85 14.07 1.23 3.16
C TYR A 85 14.15 0.23 4.32
N GLN A 86 13.05 -0.42 4.68
CA GLN A 86 13.05 -1.47 5.71
C GLN A 86 13.96 -2.65 5.34
N ASN A 87 13.91 -3.10 4.07
CA ASN A 87 14.80 -4.15 3.60
C ASN A 87 16.27 -3.75 3.64
N LEU A 88 16.59 -2.49 3.31
CA LEU A 88 17.95 -1.98 3.44
C LEU A 88 18.45 -2.05 4.90
N LEU A 89 17.61 -1.66 5.87
CA LEU A 89 17.94 -1.74 7.30
C LEU A 89 18.11 -3.19 7.79
N LEU A 90 17.25 -4.11 7.33
CA LEU A 90 17.36 -5.54 7.65
C LEU A 90 18.64 -6.15 7.08
N LEU A 91 19.01 -5.76 5.86
CA LEU A 91 20.26 -6.18 5.24
C LEU A 91 21.49 -5.64 5.98
N GLN A 92 21.48 -4.36 6.36
CA GLN A 92 22.56 -3.70 7.09
C GLN A 92 22.74 -4.25 8.52
N SER A 93 21.64 -4.68 9.16
CA SER A 93 21.68 -5.30 10.49
C SER A 93 22.08 -6.79 10.48
N GLY A 94 22.29 -7.39 9.30
CA GLY A 94 22.60 -8.81 9.17
C GLY A 94 21.40 -9.74 9.42
N ASN A 95 20.18 -9.21 9.53
CA ASN A 95 18.97 -9.99 9.75
C ASN A 95 18.40 -10.54 8.44
N TYR A 96 19.14 -11.47 7.83
CA TYR A 96 18.84 -12.04 6.51
C TYR A 96 17.51 -12.80 6.47
N LEU A 97 17.10 -13.42 7.57
CA LEU A 97 15.82 -14.12 7.65
C LEU A 97 14.64 -13.16 7.49
N HIS A 98 14.61 -12.07 8.27
CA HIS A 98 13.54 -11.08 8.17
C HIS A 98 13.59 -10.31 6.85
N PHE A 99 14.78 -10.05 6.32
CA PHE A 99 14.96 -9.48 4.98
C PHE A 99 14.29 -10.36 3.90
N ALA A 100 14.60 -11.65 3.88
CA ALA A 100 14.03 -12.59 2.90
C ALA A 100 12.51 -12.73 3.08
N LEU A 101 12.04 -12.87 4.32
CA LEU A 101 10.61 -12.97 4.62
C LEU A 101 9.85 -11.71 4.19
N ASN A 102 10.37 -10.52 4.48
CA ASN A 102 9.70 -9.27 4.12
C ASN A 102 9.55 -9.11 2.60
N ILE A 103 10.58 -9.49 1.83
CA ILE A 103 10.52 -9.51 0.35
C ILE A 103 9.48 -10.51 -0.13
N ILE A 104 9.57 -11.77 0.30
CA ILE A 104 8.67 -12.84 -0.15
C ILE A 104 7.22 -12.47 0.17
N LEU A 105 6.94 -12.04 1.40
CA LEU A 105 5.57 -11.73 1.81
C LEU A 105 4.99 -10.54 1.04
N ASN A 106 5.74 -9.46 0.79
CA ASN A 106 5.20 -8.31 0.04
C ASN A 106 5.06 -8.56 -1.47
N VAL A 107 5.82 -9.49 -2.04
CA VAL A 107 5.80 -9.76 -3.49
C VAL A 107 4.78 -10.83 -3.85
N PHE A 108 4.59 -11.84 -2.99
CA PHE A 108 3.70 -12.98 -3.28
C PHE A 108 2.29 -12.87 -2.69
N LEU A 109 2.07 -12.03 -1.66
CA LEU A 109 0.74 -11.75 -1.10
C LEU A 109 0.19 -10.43 -1.64
#